data_AF-A0A3Q0G596-F1
#
_entry.id   AF-A0A3Q0G596-F1
#
_cell.length_a   1.000
_cell.length_b   1.000
_cell.length_c   1.000
_cell.angle_alpha   90.00
_cell.angle_beta   90.00
_cell.angle_gamma   90.00
#
_symmetry.space_group_name_H-M   'P 1'
#
loop_
_entity.id
_entity.type
_entity.pdbx_description
1 polymer ?
#
loop_
_entity_poly.entity_id
_entity_poly.type
_entity_poly.pdbx_seq_one_letter_code
_entity_poly.pdbx_strand_id
1 'polypeptide(L)'
;MPGGSISVLVSGLQPSPHRNCAGCVLLLRSWTGAVLSAPGCSMTGACQHTVKSVDSTDVNGQTPLMLSAFKIIGPEPTRFLLKFNPSLNAVDKVQKNTALHWAVIAGNIDAVDLLLEAGSSIDIKNVKGDTPLDLAHQTQNHLIIHMLTQEEKMRTRKKSRLLRTLEKYEVFLMLVSCLTLMWAVGYILDLNSDSWLLKGSLLVILFLAMILFVRHFLGFKNLKHLPAIFMLSSIVWMSTTWFVWFLPDLVGTVFQWFFVLSIFGFLYYFYKTWKTDPGFIKASEEERKKSIVTLAEAGCLDFRTFCTSCLIKKPLRSMHCLTCNACVARYDQHCLWTGQCVGVGNHYYFILFLFFLAMVGTWMLYGTLLYWSEHCATTYQQDGAWTYFTQIVSCSPWVLYIFALVCSHTSWASLLLIIQLYQIVFLGLTSYERINLIVQSKSSKQPFSLRRTPYNQGCFQNIADFFQCRGFGIFKPSAVDWTKQYTLSHPAKGKSIHSV
;
A
#
# COMPACT_ATOMS: atom_id res chain seq x y z
N MET A 1 -54.72 12.29 -11.46
CA MET A 1 -53.70 13.34 -11.24
C MET A 1 -54.11 14.16 -10.02
N PRO A 2 -53.18 14.75 -9.25
CA PRO A 2 -51.72 14.66 -9.33
C PRO A 2 -51.19 13.57 -8.36
N GLY A 3 -50.02 12.96 -8.54
CA GLY A 3 -48.77 13.49 -9.06
C GLY A 3 -47.89 13.87 -7.87
N GLY A 4 -46.95 13.02 -7.47
CA GLY A 4 -45.98 13.36 -6.43
C GLY A 4 -45.23 12.16 -5.84
N SER A 5 -43.90 12.27 -5.85
CA SER A 5 -42.95 11.53 -5.00
C SER A 5 -42.31 10.24 -5.56
N ILE A 6 -41.75 10.32 -6.77
CA ILE A 6 -40.47 9.63 -7.11
C ILE A 6 -39.34 10.66 -7.39
N SER A 7 -39.64 11.97 -7.38
CA SER A 7 -38.68 13.03 -7.69
C SER A 7 -37.86 13.57 -6.49
N VAL A 8 -37.99 13.00 -5.29
CA VAL A 8 -37.42 13.59 -4.06
C VAL A 8 -36.10 12.93 -3.60
N LEU A 9 -35.72 11.77 -4.13
CA LEU A 9 -34.50 11.07 -3.66
C LEU A 9 -33.19 11.52 -4.33
N VAL A 10 -33.25 12.40 -5.34
CA VAL A 10 -32.06 12.94 -6.04
C VAL A 10 -31.98 14.47 -5.96
N SER A 11 -33.07 15.17 -5.65
CA SER A 11 -33.14 16.64 -5.58
C SER A 11 -32.60 17.24 -4.27
N GLY A 12 -32.26 16.42 -3.27
CA GLY A 12 -31.65 16.85 -2.00
C GLY A 12 -30.12 16.80 -1.96
N LEU A 13 -29.44 16.43 -3.04
CA LEU A 13 -27.99 16.32 -3.10
C LEU A 13 -27.35 17.66 -3.50
N GLN A 14 -27.39 18.67 -2.63
CA GLN A 14 -26.48 19.81 -2.75
C GLN A 14 -25.12 19.46 -2.12
N PRO A 15 -23.99 19.69 -2.81
CA PRO A 15 -22.67 19.39 -2.28
C PRO A 15 -22.27 20.44 -1.24
N SER A 16 -21.93 20.00 -0.03
CA SER A 16 -21.09 20.76 0.90
C SER A 16 -19.73 20.08 0.99
N PRO A 17 -18.61 20.81 0.97
CA PRO A 17 -17.26 20.26 0.79
C PRO A 17 -16.75 19.39 1.96
N HIS A 18 -17.59 19.13 2.98
CA HIS A 18 -17.24 18.34 4.15
C HIS A 18 -18.11 17.08 4.36
N ARG A 19 -18.96 16.67 3.39
CA ARG A 19 -19.92 15.56 3.57
C ARG A 19 -19.92 14.47 2.48
N ASN A 20 -18.78 14.14 1.88
CA ASN A 20 -18.69 13.05 0.89
C ASN A 20 -19.11 11.65 1.45
N CYS A 21 -19.16 11.46 2.78
CA CYS A 21 -19.50 10.18 3.39
C CYS A 21 -21.01 9.93 3.62
N ALA A 22 -21.85 10.98 3.69
CA ALA A 22 -23.29 10.81 3.92
C ALA A 22 -24.03 10.29 2.67
N GLY A 23 -23.51 10.62 1.48
CA GLY A 23 -24.04 10.15 0.19
C GLY A 23 -23.99 8.62 0.05
N CYS A 24 -22.91 7.98 0.50
CA CYS A 24 -22.77 6.52 0.48
C CYS A 24 -23.79 5.82 1.40
N VAL A 25 -24.06 6.36 2.59
CA VAL A 25 -25.06 5.81 3.52
C VAL A 25 -26.47 6.04 3.00
N LEU A 26 -26.75 7.18 2.35
CA LEU A 26 -28.04 7.45 1.71
C LEU A 26 -28.26 6.59 0.47
N LEU A 27 -27.23 6.35 -0.34
CA LEU A 27 -27.27 5.39 -1.43
C LEU A 27 -27.45 3.99 -0.90
N LEU A 28 -26.72 3.56 0.13
CA LEU A 28 -26.91 2.25 0.74
C LEU A 28 -28.30 2.11 1.36
N ARG A 29 -28.86 3.13 2.03
CA ARG A 29 -30.24 3.13 2.53
C ARG A 29 -31.29 3.19 1.41
N SER A 30 -30.97 3.85 0.30
CA SER A 30 -31.80 3.91 -0.92
C SER A 30 -31.69 2.61 -1.74
N TRP A 31 -30.56 1.91 -1.70
CA TRP A 31 -30.31 0.66 -2.40
C TRP A 31 -30.79 -0.52 -1.58
N THR A 32 -30.50 -0.61 -0.28
CA THR A 32 -31.18 -1.54 0.63
C THR A 32 -32.66 -1.22 0.67
N GLY A 33 -33.03 0.07 0.70
CA GLY A 33 -34.41 0.53 0.55
C GLY A 33 -35.05 0.15 -0.78
N ALA A 34 -34.36 0.19 -1.92
CA ALA A 34 -34.92 -0.14 -3.24
C ALA A 34 -34.89 -1.64 -3.56
N VAL A 35 -33.91 -2.37 -3.00
CA VAL A 35 -33.81 -3.84 -2.96
C VAL A 35 -34.81 -4.42 -1.97
N LEU A 36 -35.26 -3.64 -0.97
CA LEU A 36 -36.26 -4.06 0.05
C LEU A 36 -37.59 -3.27 0.01
N SER A 37 -37.82 -2.34 -0.93
CA SER A 37 -39.08 -1.57 -0.99
C SER A 37 -40.14 -2.39 -1.72
N ALA A 38 -41.04 -2.96 -0.92
CA ALA A 38 -42.36 -3.42 -1.34
C ALA A 38 -43.26 -2.24 -1.74
N PRO A 39 -44.21 -2.44 -2.68
CA PRO A 39 -45.53 -1.83 -2.59
C PRO A 39 -46.50 -2.84 -1.97
N GLY A 40 -47.13 -2.47 -0.85
CA GLY A 40 -48.31 -3.17 -0.30
C GLY A 40 -48.02 -4.20 0.80
N CYS A 41 -48.10 -3.77 2.07
CA CYS A 41 -48.44 -4.67 3.16
C CYS A 41 -49.92 -5.05 3.04
N SER A 42 -50.23 -6.26 2.58
CA SER A 42 -51.50 -6.91 2.95
C SER A 42 -51.34 -7.54 4.34
N MET A 43 -52.37 -7.42 5.17
CA MET A 43 -52.48 -7.88 6.56
C MET A 43 -52.41 -9.42 6.78
N THR A 44 -51.73 -10.17 5.92
CA THR A 44 -51.48 -11.60 6.11
C THR A 44 -50.05 -11.91 5.68
N GLY A 45 -49.26 -12.47 6.60
CA GLY A 45 -47.82 -12.57 6.51
C GLY A 45 -47.33 -13.42 5.34
N ALA A 46 -46.55 -12.79 4.45
CA ALA A 46 -45.44 -13.37 3.69
C ALA A 46 -44.71 -12.24 2.94
N CYS A 47 -43.61 -11.73 3.51
CA CYS A 47 -42.70 -10.85 2.75
C CYS A 47 -41.86 -11.72 1.81
N GLN A 48 -42.29 -11.87 0.56
CA GLN A 48 -41.44 -12.43 -0.50
C GLN A 48 -40.36 -11.38 -0.82
N HIS A 49 -39.12 -11.59 -0.36
CA HIS A 49 -37.98 -10.73 -0.68
C HIS A 49 -37.64 -10.83 -2.18
N THR A 50 -38.22 -9.98 -3.03
CA THR A 50 -37.76 -9.82 -4.41
C THR A 50 -36.48 -9.00 -4.44
N VAL A 51 -35.34 -9.68 -4.46
CA VAL A 51 -34.03 -9.05 -4.69
C VAL A 51 -34.04 -8.43 -6.10
N LYS A 52 -34.11 -7.10 -6.21
CA LYS A 52 -33.94 -6.43 -7.51
C LYS A 52 -32.52 -6.67 -8.02
N SER A 53 -32.42 -7.02 -9.31
CA SER A 53 -31.14 -7.22 -10.00
C SER A 53 -30.26 -5.96 -9.92
N VAL A 54 -28.95 -6.14 -9.80
CA VAL A 54 -27.94 -5.07 -9.78
C VAL A 54 -28.01 -4.21 -11.05
N ASP A 55 -28.47 -4.79 -12.16
CA ASP A 55 -28.63 -4.13 -13.45
C ASP A 55 -30.05 -3.60 -13.70
N SER A 56 -30.91 -3.55 -12.68
CA SER A 56 -32.28 -3.04 -12.84
C SER A 56 -32.24 -1.57 -13.27
N THR A 57 -32.82 -1.26 -14.43
CA THR A 57 -32.75 0.07 -15.00
C THR A 57 -33.87 0.99 -14.50
N ASP A 58 -33.61 2.30 -14.47
CA ASP A 58 -34.64 3.31 -14.28
C ASP A 58 -35.52 3.52 -15.55
N VAL A 59 -36.40 4.52 -15.50
CA VAL A 59 -37.29 4.88 -16.62
C VAL A 59 -36.54 5.27 -17.90
N ASN A 60 -35.31 5.77 -17.77
CA ASN A 60 -34.44 6.15 -18.88
C ASN A 60 -33.58 4.98 -19.37
N GLY A 61 -33.75 3.79 -18.77
CA GLY A 61 -32.90 2.64 -19.06
C GLY A 61 -31.51 2.72 -18.43
N GLN A 62 -31.28 3.63 -17.47
CA GLN A 62 -29.98 3.75 -16.81
C GLN A 62 -29.82 2.72 -15.69
N THR A 63 -28.71 2.00 -15.68
CA THR A 63 -28.38 1.09 -14.58
C THR A 63 -27.91 1.88 -13.34
N PRO A 64 -27.95 1.29 -12.14
CA PRO A 64 -27.41 1.93 -10.93
C PRO A 64 -25.93 2.33 -11.08
N LEU A 65 -25.15 1.56 -11.84
CA LEU A 65 -23.75 1.86 -12.14
C LEU A 65 -23.60 3.11 -13.02
N MET A 66 -24.48 3.30 -14.01
CA MET A 66 -24.49 4.54 -14.83
C MET A 66 -24.85 5.76 -13.98
N LEU A 67 -25.87 5.60 -13.12
CA LEU A 67 -26.30 6.67 -12.22
C LEU A 67 -25.20 7.04 -11.22
N SER A 68 -24.45 6.06 -10.70
CA SER A 68 -23.35 6.33 -9.78
C SER A 68 -22.19 7.06 -10.45
N ALA A 69 -21.81 6.62 -11.65
CA ALA A 69 -20.77 7.25 -12.45
C ALA A 69 -21.12 8.70 -12.81
N PHE A 70 -22.39 8.99 -13.11
CA PHE A 70 -22.84 10.32 -13.53
C PHE A 70 -23.07 11.29 -12.37
N LYS A 71 -23.78 10.86 -11.31
CA LYS A 71 -24.38 11.79 -10.33
C LYS A 71 -23.55 11.98 -9.06
N ILE A 72 -22.61 11.09 -8.75
CA ILE A 72 -21.89 11.14 -7.48
C ILE A 72 -20.40 11.25 -7.72
N ILE A 73 -19.84 12.35 -7.25
CA ILE A 73 -18.40 12.59 -7.29
C ILE A 73 -17.77 11.82 -6.12
N GLY A 74 -17.03 10.76 -6.43
CA GLY A 74 -16.32 9.92 -5.48
C GLY A 74 -16.27 8.43 -5.87
N PRO A 75 -15.22 7.69 -5.48
CA PRO A 75 -15.02 6.30 -5.89
C PRO A 75 -15.97 5.30 -5.21
N GLU A 76 -16.41 5.56 -3.99
CA GLU A 76 -17.02 4.58 -3.10
C GLU A 76 -18.33 3.98 -3.62
N PRO A 77 -19.29 4.75 -4.17
CA PRO A 77 -20.52 4.19 -4.71
C PRO A 77 -20.26 3.29 -5.92
N THR A 78 -19.46 3.76 -6.88
CA THR A 78 -19.10 3.01 -8.09
C THR A 78 -18.30 1.76 -7.73
N ARG A 79 -17.30 1.88 -6.86
CA ARG A 79 -16.51 0.75 -6.34
C ARG A 79 -17.37 -0.27 -5.60
N PHE A 80 -18.37 0.18 -4.84
CA PHE A 80 -19.28 -0.73 -4.14
C PHE A 80 -20.16 -1.51 -5.13
N LEU A 81 -20.75 -0.85 -6.12
CA LEU A 81 -21.59 -1.49 -7.12
C LEU A 81 -20.81 -2.51 -7.97
N LEU A 82 -19.58 -2.16 -8.39
CA LEU A 82 -18.71 -3.05 -9.18
C LEU A 82 -18.45 -4.41 -8.50
N LYS A 83 -18.56 -4.50 -7.18
CA LYS A 83 -18.37 -5.76 -6.45
C LYS A 83 -19.48 -6.78 -6.65
N PHE A 84 -20.65 -6.33 -7.08
CA PHE A 84 -21.77 -7.22 -7.40
C PHE A 84 -21.76 -7.64 -8.87
N ASN A 85 -20.63 -7.46 -9.56
CA ASN A 85 -20.40 -7.82 -10.95
C ASN A 85 -21.51 -7.31 -11.91
N PRO A 86 -21.79 -6.00 -11.90
CA PRO A 86 -22.78 -5.40 -12.80
C PRO A 86 -22.33 -5.52 -14.26
N SER A 87 -23.29 -5.41 -15.17
CA SER A 87 -22.99 -5.33 -16.60
C SER A 87 -22.28 -4.00 -16.93
N LEU A 88 -20.96 -4.07 -17.18
CA LEU A 88 -20.14 -2.91 -17.52
C LEU A 88 -20.43 -2.32 -18.90
N ASN A 89 -20.93 -3.17 -19.80
CA ASN A 89 -21.21 -2.83 -21.20
C ASN A 89 -22.70 -2.59 -21.45
N ALA A 90 -23.52 -2.55 -20.39
CA ALA A 90 -24.90 -2.09 -20.51
C ALA A 90 -24.92 -0.66 -21.05
N VAL A 91 -25.94 -0.35 -21.83
CA VAL A 91 -26.16 0.97 -22.43
C VAL A 91 -27.54 1.51 -22.03
N ASP A 92 -27.65 2.82 -21.83
CA ASP A 92 -28.95 3.43 -21.57
C ASP A 92 -29.84 3.43 -22.82
N LYS A 93 -31.16 3.57 -22.64
CA LYS A 93 -32.10 3.51 -23.76
C LYS A 93 -32.10 4.78 -24.61
N VAL A 94 -31.70 5.92 -24.05
CA VAL A 94 -31.84 7.24 -24.69
C VAL A 94 -30.65 7.53 -25.60
N GLN A 95 -29.44 7.44 -25.07
CA GLN A 95 -28.20 7.83 -25.76
C GLN A 95 -27.31 6.64 -26.13
N LYS A 96 -27.65 5.42 -25.71
CA LYS A 96 -26.78 4.24 -25.80
C LYS A 96 -25.39 4.46 -25.16
N ASN A 97 -25.31 5.33 -24.16
CA ASN A 97 -24.12 5.57 -23.35
C ASN A 97 -23.94 4.44 -22.34
N THR A 98 -22.70 3.94 -22.24
CA THR A 98 -22.27 3.05 -21.16
C THR A 98 -22.01 3.83 -19.88
N ALA A 99 -21.80 3.12 -18.76
CA ALA A 99 -21.37 3.76 -17.51
C ALA A 99 -20.08 4.58 -17.69
N LEU A 100 -19.17 4.16 -18.56
CA LEU A 100 -17.93 4.89 -18.85
C LEU A 100 -18.19 6.21 -19.60
N HIS A 101 -19.12 6.22 -20.56
CA HIS A 101 -19.52 7.48 -21.22
C HIS A 101 -20.07 8.48 -20.20
N TRP A 102 -20.94 8.03 -19.29
CA TRP A 102 -21.50 8.86 -18.24
C TRP A 102 -20.44 9.38 -17.25
N ALA A 103 -19.45 8.57 -16.90
CA ALA A 103 -18.32 9.00 -16.05
C ALA A 103 -17.50 10.11 -16.73
N VAL A 104 -17.24 9.98 -18.04
CA VAL A 104 -16.51 10.99 -18.83
C VAL A 104 -17.29 12.29 -18.93
N ILE A 105 -18.59 12.22 -19.25
CA ILE A 105 -19.48 13.39 -19.33
C ILE A 105 -19.53 14.14 -17.99
N ALA A 106 -19.57 13.41 -16.88
CA ALA A 106 -19.57 14.00 -15.54
C ALA A 106 -18.20 14.53 -15.10
N GLY A 107 -17.11 14.22 -15.81
CA GLY A 107 -15.75 14.52 -15.38
C GLY A 107 -15.32 13.73 -14.12
N ASN A 108 -15.97 12.59 -13.85
CA ASN A 108 -15.75 11.80 -12.64
C ASN A 108 -14.53 10.88 -12.80
N ILE A 109 -13.33 11.44 -12.55
CA ILE A 109 -12.03 10.77 -12.71
C ILE A 109 -11.97 9.44 -11.96
N ASP A 110 -12.46 9.40 -10.72
CA ASP A 110 -12.45 8.20 -9.87
C ASP A 110 -13.33 7.09 -10.47
N ALA A 111 -14.51 7.44 -10.99
CA ALA A 111 -15.38 6.47 -11.65
C ALA A 111 -14.77 5.99 -12.97
N VAL A 112 -14.11 6.86 -13.74
CA VAL A 112 -13.38 6.47 -14.96
C VAL A 112 -12.30 5.44 -14.60
N ASP A 113 -11.46 5.71 -13.60
CA ASP A 113 -10.38 4.80 -13.18
C ASP A 113 -10.94 3.43 -12.79
N LEU A 114 -11.94 3.40 -11.90
CA LEU A 114 -12.58 2.17 -11.44
C LEU A 114 -13.25 1.37 -12.57
N LEU A 115 -13.89 2.04 -13.52
CA LEU A 115 -14.55 1.39 -14.66
C LEU A 115 -13.54 0.80 -15.64
N LEU A 116 -12.40 1.47 -15.86
CA LEU A 116 -11.30 0.94 -16.68
C LEU A 116 -10.63 -0.24 -15.98
N GLU A 117 -10.38 -0.15 -14.67
CA GLU A 117 -9.88 -1.27 -13.85
C GLU A 117 -10.80 -2.50 -13.91
N ALA A 118 -12.12 -2.28 -13.89
CA ALA A 118 -13.12 -3.34 -14.01
C ALA A 118 -13.17 -3.95 -15.43
N GLY A 119 -12.53 -3.34 -16.43
CA GLY A 119 -12.49 -3.83 -17.80
C GLY A 119 -13.66 -3.36 -18.67
N SER A 120 -14.24 -2.20 -18.37
CA SER A 120 -15.30 -1.62 -19.21
C SER A 120 -14.80 -1.41 -20.64
N SER A 121 -15.66 -1.67 -21.64
CA SER A 121 -15.26 -1.46 -23.03
C SER A 121 -15.08 0.03 -23.33
N ILE A 122 -13.98 0.37 -24.01
CA ILE A 122 -13.70 1.72 -24.51
C ILE A 122 -14.12 1.89 -25.98
N ASP A 123 -14.58 0.81 -26.62
CA ASP A 123 -14.86 0.77 -28.06
C ASP A 123 -16.35 0.93 -28.39
N ILE A 124 -17.22 0.90 -27.37
CA ILE A 124 -18.66 1.03 -27.56
C ILE A 124 -18.97 2.46 -27.96
N LYS A 125 -19.78 2.61 -29.01
CA LYS A 125 -20.22 3.91 -29.53
C LYS A 125 -21.63 4.22 -29.06
N ASN A 126 -21.85 5.48 -28.68
CA ASN A 126 -23.18 5.99 -28.37
C ASN A 126 -24.00 6.26 -29.65
N VAL A 127 -25.22 6.81 -29.51
CA VAL A 127 -26.09 7.14 -30.66
C VAL A 127 -25.44 8.12 -31.65
N LYS A 128 -24.55 9.00 -31.18
CA LYS A 128 -23.82 9.95 -32.04
C LYS A 128 -22.62 9.32 -32.76
N GLY A 129 -22.30 8.06 -32.47
CA GLY A 129 -21.12 7.38 -32.98
C GLY A 129 -19.83 7.66 -32.19
N ASP A 130 -19.94 8.39 -31.07
CA ASP A 130 -18.80 8.76 -30.22
C ASP A 130 -18.44 7.62 -29.26
N THR A 131 -17.15 7.33 -29.14
CA THR A 131 -16.59 6.50 -28.06
C THR A 131 -16.41 7.32 -26.78
N PRO A 132 -16.14 6.70 -25.61
CA PRO A 132 -15.79 7.44 -24.40
C PRO A 132 -14.56 8.35 -24.58
N LEU A 133 -13.60 7.96 -25.43
CA LEU A 133 -12.42 8.77 -25.72
C LEU A 133 -12.79 10.00 -26.57
N ASP A 134 -13.68 9.84 -27.56
CA ASP A 134 -14.17 10.96 -28.36
C ASP A 134 -14.91 11.97 -27.49
N LEU A 135 -15.75 11.50 -26.54
CA LEU A 135 -16.38 12.37 -25.55
C LEU A 135 -15.37 13.06 -24.63
N ALA A 136 -14.28 12.39 -24.26
CA ALA A 136 -13.23 12.99 -23.44
C ALA A 136 -12.51 14.15 -24.19
N HIS A 137 -12.33 14.02 -25.51
CA HIS A 137 -11.83 15.10 -26.35
C HIS A 137 -12.83 16.25 -26.48
N GLN A 138 -14.13 15.97 -26.65
CA GLN A 138 -15.17 16.99 -26.70
C GLN A 138 -15.27 17.79 -25.39
N THR A 139 -15.14 17.11 -24.25
CA THR A 139 -15.15 17.73 -22.91
C THR A 139 -13.83 18.39 -22.52
N GLN A 140 -12.77 18.25 -23.33
CA GLN A 140 -11.43 18.80 -23.12
C GLN A 140 -10.79 18.46 -21.77
N ASN A 141 -11.17 17.33 -21.16
CA ASN A 141 -10.56 16.90 -19.90
C ASN A 141 -9.25 16.14 -20.16
N HIS A 142 -8.14 16.85 -20.14
CA HIS A 142 -6.80 16.30 -20.42
C HIS A 142 -6.44 15.08 -19.58
N LEU A 143 -6.89 15.01 -18.32
CA LEU A 143 -6.59 13.88 -17.45
C LEU A 143 -7.33 12.63 -17.91
N ILE A 144 -8.63 12.74 -18.23
CA ILE A 144 -9.45 11.62 -18.71
C ILE A 144 -8.98 11.16 -20.09
N ILE A 145 -8.62 12.09 -20.98
CA ILE A 145 -7.99 11.78 -22.27
C ILE A 145 -6.73 10.95 -22.02
N HIS A 146 -5.83 11.41 -21.15
CA HIS A 146 -4.63 10.67 -20.82
C HIS A 146 -4.94 9.26 -20.29
N MET A 147 -5.89 9.12 -19.35
CA MET A 147 -6.28 7.80 -18.81
C MET A 147 -6.80 6.85 -19.89
N LEU A 148 -7.73 7.30 -20.75
CA LEU A 148 -8.31 6.48 -21.80
C LEU A 148 -7.29 6.12 -22.89
N THR A 149 -6.45 7.07 -23.31
CA THR A 149 -5.35 6.81 -24.26
C THR A 149 -4.31 5.84 -23.68
N GLN A 150 -4.01 5.93 -22.38
CA GLN A 150 -3.13 4.96 -21.72
C GLN A 150 -3.74 3.56 -21.72
N GLU A 151 -5.02 3.43 -21.40
CA GLU A 151 -5.71 2.13 -21.41
C GLU A 151 -5.76 1.52 -22.81
N GLU A 152 -6.01 2.32 -23.86
CA GLU A 152 -5.95 1.88 -25.26
C GLU A 152 -4.55 1.37 -25.65
N LYS A 153 -3.51 2.12 -25.29
CA LYS A 153 -2.11 1.69 -25.48
C LYS A 153 -1.83 0.38 -24.76
N MET A 154 -2.29 0.23 -23.51
CA MET A 154 -2.11 -0.99 -22.73
C MET A 154 -2.83 -2.20 -23.37
N ARG A 155 -4.05 -2.01 -23.87
CA ARG A 155 -4.78 -3.06 -24.62
C ARG A 155 -4.07 -3.45 -25.91
N THR A 156 -3.46 -2.49 -26.60
CA THR A 156 -2.66 -2.73 -27.81
C THR A 156 -1.35 -3.47 -27.47
N ARG A 157 -0.65 -3.08 -26.39
CA ARG A 157 0.55 -3.77 -25.91
C ARG A 157 0.29 -5.24 -25.60
N LYS A 158 -0.85 -5.56 -24.97
CA LYS A 158 -1.29 -6.94 -24.69
C LYS A 158 -1.45 -7.81 -25.93
N LYS A 159 -1.68 -7.22 -27.12
CA LYS A 159 -1.76 -7.96 -28.40
C LYS A 159 -0.38 -8.44 -28.90
N SER A 160 0.71 -7.75 -28.54
CA SER A 160 2.06 -8.14 -28.95
C SER A 160 2.63 -9.28 -28.09
N ARG A 161 3.17 -10.32 -28.73
CA ARG A 161 3.79 -11.48 -28.04
C ARG A 161 5.05 -11.11 -27.27
N LEU A 162 5.87 -10.21 -27.83
CA LEU A 162 7.12 -9.75 -27.20
C LEU A 162 6.82 -8.98 -25.90
N LEU A 163 5.90 -8.02 -25.94
CA LEU A 163 5.55 -7.20 -24.77
C LEU A 163 4.89 -8.05 -23.68
N ARG A 164 4.04 -9.01 -24.05
CA ARG A 164 3.48 -9.97 -23.09
C ARG A 164 4.55 -10.81 -22.39
N THR A 165 5.63 -11.15 -23.11
CA THR A 165 6.77 -11.87 -22.53
C THR A 165 7.56 -10.96 -21.58
N LEU A 166 7.79 -9.70 -21.96
CA LEU A 166 8.44 -8.71 -21.10
C LEU A 166 7.66 -8.45 -19.80
N GLU A 167 6.33 -8.32 -19.86
CA GLU A 167 5.46 -8.19 -18.67
C GLU A 167 5.60 -9.38 -17.72
N LYS A 168 5.77 -10.61 -18.24
CA LYS A 168 5.99 -11.81 -17.42
C LYS A 168 7.30 -11.76 -16.64
N TYR A 169 8.35 -11.18 -17.23
CA TYR A 169 9.68 -11.08 -16.63
C TYR A 169 9.97 -9.70 -16.05
N GLU A 170 8.96 -8.84 -15.88
CA GLU A 170 9.17 -7.43 -15.53
C GLU A 170 9.86 -7.23 -14.19
N VAL A 171 9.48 -8.00 -13.16
CA VAL A 171 10.14 -7.96 -11.84
C VAL A 171 11.60 -8.39 -11.94
N PHE A 172 11.90 -9.41 -12.75
CA PHE A 172 13.26 -9.87 -12.99
C PHE A 172 14.07 -8.82 -13.76
N LEU A 173 13.48 -8.22 -14.79
CA LEU A 173 14.09 -7.13 -15.56
C LEU A 173 14.40 -5.93 -14.67
N MET A 174 13.49 -5.57 -13.76
CA MET A 174 13.69 -4.52 -12.78
C MET A 174 14.86 -4.86 -11.83
N LEU A 175 14.95 -6.09 -11.34
CA LEU A 175 16.08 -6.55 -10.52
C LEU A 175 17.41 -6.43 -11.25
N VAL A 176 17.50 -6.96 -12.48
CA VAL A 176 18.72 -6.87 -13.29
C VAL A 176 19.07 -5.39 -13.54
N SER A 177 18.09 -4.55 -13.85
CA SER A 177 18.31 -3.12 -14.10
C SER A 177 18.83 -2.37 -12.86
N CYS A 178 18.35 -2.70 -11.66
CA CYS A 178 18.84 -2.10 -10.43
C CYS A 178 20.27 -2.58 -10.12
N LEU A 179 20.56 -3.87 -10.29
CA LEU A 179 21.91 -4.42 -10.11
C LEU A 179 22.92 -3.76 -11.06
N THR A 180 22.58 -3.67 -12.35
CA THR A 180 23.48 -3.07 -13.36
C THR A 180 23.62 -1.57 -13.18
N LEU A 181 22.56 -0.86 -12.79
CA LEU A 181 22.64 0.58 -12.50
C LEU A 181 23.59 0.87 -11.34
N MET A 182 23.44 0.16 -10.23
CA MET A 182 24.29 0.36 -9.06
C MET A 182 25.76 0.06 -9.36
N TRP A 183 26.01 -1.02 -10.11
CA TRP A 183 27.34 -1.33 -10.61
C TRP A 183 27.90 -0.23 -11.51
N ALA A 184 27.12 0.23 -12.49
CA ALA A 184 27.57 1.24 -13.45
C ALA A 184 27.87 2.57 -12.75
N VAL A 185 27.06 2.98 -11.76
CA VAL A 185 27.35 4.16 -10.94
C VAL A 185 28.68 3.99 -10.20
N GLY A 186 28.86 2.88 -9.49
CA GLY A 186 30.12 2.62 -8.79
C GLY A 186 31.33 2.60 -9.73
N TYR A 187 31.20 1.92 -10.88
CA TYR A 187 32.25 1.84 -11.89
C TYR A 187 32.60 3.21 -12.48
N ILE A 188 31.62 4.06 -12.81
CA ILE A 188 31.87 5.41 -13.32
C ILE A 188 32.61 6.27 -12.29
N LEU A 189 32.26 6.15 -11.01
CA LEU A 189 32.96 6.86 -9.93
C LEU A 189 34.41 6.39 -9.79
N ASP A 190 34.64 5.08 -9.96
CA ASP A 190 35.96 4.42 -9.84
C ASP A 190 36.82 4.52 -11.11
N LEU A 191 36.34 5.14 -12.20
CA LEU A 191 37.13 5.35 -13.41
C LEU A 191 38.44 6.09 -13.10
N ASN A 192 39.56 5.58 -13.63
CA ASN A 192 40.91 6.18 -13.58
C ASN A 192 41.03 7.44 -14.47
N SER A 193 40.10 8.37 -14.35
CA SER A 193 40.11 9.65 -15.04
C SER A 193 39.99 10.79 -14.03
N ASP A 194 40.87 11.79 -14.16
CA ASP A 194 40.86 12.99 -13.31
C ASP A 194 39.74 13.97 -13.69
N SER A 195 39.04 13.73 -14.82
CA SER A 195 37.99 14.61 -15.30
C SER A 195 36.65 14.35 -14.60
N TRP A 196 36.35 15.17 -13.60
CA TRP A 196 35.03 15.19 -12.95
C TRP A 196 33.89 15.52 -13.92
N LEU A 197 34.16 16.31 -14.97
CA LEU A 197 33.19 16.62 -16.00
C LEU A 197 32.80 15.36 -16.78
N LEU A 198 33.77 14.51 -17.15
CA LEU A 198 33.50 13.25 -17.84
C LEU A 198 32.66 12.31 -16.97
N LYS A 199 33.06 12.10 -15.70
CA LYS A 199 32.30 11.27 -14.75
C LYS A 199 30.87 11.78 -14.58
N GLY A 200 30.72 13.10 -14.41
CA GLY A 200 29.41 13.76 -14.32
C GLY A 200 28.55 13.56 -15.56
N SER A 201 29.09 13.78 -16.77
CA SER A 201 28.37 13.56 -18.03
C SER A 201 27.93 12.10 -18.20
N LEU A 202 28.79 11.13 -17.88
CA LEU A 202 28.44 9.70 -17.94
C LEU A 202 27.31 9.35 -16.97
N LEU A 203 27.31 9.90 -15.75
CA LEU A 203 26.22 9.71 -14.78
C LEU A 203 24.89 10.30 -15.28
N VAL A 204 24.92 11.49 -15.90
CA VAL A 204 23.70 12.09 -16.50
C VAL A 204 23.17 11.23 -17.64
N ILE A 205 24.04 10.75 -18.53
CA ILE A 205 23.64 9.86 -19.64
C ILE A 205 23.03 8.57 -19.09
N LEU A 206 23.66 7.95 -18.09
CA LEU A 206 23.15 6.74 -17.42
C LEU A 206 21.77 6.98 -16.80
N PHE A 207 21.59 8.12 -16.12
CA PHE A 207 20.30 8.50 -15.52
C PHE A 207 19.20 8.68 -16.57
N LEU A 208 19.49 9.39 -17.66
CA LEU A 208 18.55 9.57 -18.78
C LEU A 208 18.21 8.25 -19.46
N ALA A 209 19.20 7.40 -19.71
CA ALA A 209 19.00 6.06 -20.26
C ALA A 209 18.09 5.21 -19.37
N MET A 210 18.29 5.27 -18.05
CA MET A 210 17.44 4.55 -17.10
C MET A 210 16.01 5.09 -17.07
N ILE A 211 15.80 6.41 -17.13
CA ILE A 211 14.44 6.98 -17.21
C ILE A 211 13.71 6.48 -18.46
N LEU A 212 14.38 6.49 -19.62
CA LEU A 212 13.81 6.00 -20.87
C LEU A 212 13.51 4.50 -20.80
N PHE A 213 14.41 3.72 -20.18
CA PHE A 213 14.23 2.29 -19.96
C PHE A 213 13.00 2.00 -19.10
N VAL A 214 12.89 2.62 -17.92
CA VAL A 214 11.75 2.46 -17.01
C VAL A 214 10.45 2.82 -17.72
N ARG A 215 10.42 3.94 -18.46
CA ARG A 215 9.23 4.41 -19.18
C ARG A 215 8.77 3.45 -20.30
N HIS A 216 9.72 2.79 -20.96
CA HIS A 216 9.40 1.94 -22.10
C HIS A 216 9.11 0.49 -21.71
N PHE A 217 9.85 -0.04 -20.73
CA PHE A 217 9.87 -1.47 -20.41
C PHE A 217 9.17 -1.84 -19.09
N LEU A 218 9.05 -0.90 -18.14
CA LEU A 218 8.40 -1.15 -16.84
C LEU A 218 7.00 -0.53 -16.81
N GLY A 219 6.02 -1.32 -16.38
CA GLY A 219 4.65 -0.92 -16.14
C GLY A 219 4.47 -0.30 -14.75
N PHE A 220 3.57 0.70 -14.66
CA PHE A 220 3.30 1.41 -13.41
C PHE A 220 2.86 0.50 -12.25
N LYS A 221 2.21 -0.64 -12.52
CA LYS A 221 1.71 -1.55 -11.50
C LYS A 221 2.81 -2.23 -10.69
N ASN A 222 3.95 -2.52 -11.32
CA ASN A 222 5.06 -3.23 -10.69
C ASN A 222 6.10 -2.30 -10.06
N LEU A 223 6.06 -0.99 -10.36
CA LEU A 223 6.91 0.03 -9.73
C LEU A 223 6.81 0.03 -8.19
N LYS A 224 5.70 -0.44 -7.62
CA LYS A 224 5.57 -0.62 -6.15
C LYS A 224 6.63 -1.55 -5.55
N HIS A 225 7.23 -2.44 -6.34
CA HIS A 225 8.30 -3.35 -5.90
C HIS A 225 9.69 -2.73 -6.04
N LEU A 226 9.84 -1.58 -6.70
CA LEU A 226 11.12 -0.93 -6.94
C LEU A 226 11.93 -0.67 -5.66
N PRO A 227 11.36 -0.17 -4.54
CA PRO A 227 12.14 0.04 -3.32
C PRO A 227 12.68 -1.26 -2.71
N ALA A 228 11.88 -2.32 -2.72
CA ALA A 228 12.30 -3.65 -2.24
C ALA A 228 13.43 -4.22 -3.10
N ILE A 229 13.31 -4.11 -4.43
CA ILE A 229 14.34 -4.56 -5.37
C ILE A 229 15.62 -3.74 -5.23
N PHE A 230 15.51 -2.43 -5.07
CA PHE A 230 16.65 -1.55 -4.83
C PHE A 230 17.41 -1.97 -3.56
N MET A 231 16.70 -2.24 -2.46
CA MET A 231 17.31 -2.72 -1.22
C MET A 231 17.97 -4.10 -1.39
N LEU A 232 17.35 -5.04 -2.12
CA LEU A 232 18.01 -6.33 -2.39
C LEU A 232 19.25 -6.16 -3.26
N SER A 233 19.19 -5.28 -4.26
CA SER A 233 20.32 -4.97 -5.15
C SER A 233 21.47 -4.32 -4.40
N SER A 234 21.18 -3.42 -3.45
CA SER A 234 22.20 -2.80 -2.62
C SER A 234 22.88 -3.79 -1.70
N ILE A 235 22.14 -4.72 -1.10
CA ILE A 235 22.69 -5.79 -0.26
C ILE A 235 23.58 -6.74 -1.05
N VAL A 236 23.24 -7.03 -2.32
CA VAL A 236 24.13 -7.80 -3.21
C VAL A 236 25.48 -7.09 -3.37
N TRP A 237 25.48 -5.79 -3.72
CA TRP A 237 26.74 -5.05 -3.89
C TRP A 237 27.50 -4.82 -2.58
N MET A 238 26.81 -4.64 -1.45
CA MET A 238 27.42 -4.63 -0.12
C MET A 238 28.12 -5.96 0.17
N SER A 239 27.46 -7.09 -0.13
CA SER A 239 28.03 -8.43 0.07
C SER A 239 29.23 -8.66 -0.85
N THR A 240 29.13 -8.31 -2.13
CA THR A 240 30.27 -8.38 -3.07
C THR A 240 31.43 -7.54 -2.56
N THR A 241 31.16 -6.33 -2.04
CA THR A 241 32.20 -5.45 -1.50
C THR A 241 32.88 -6.08 -0.28
N TRP A 242 32.11 -6.69 0.61
CA TRP A 242 32.66 -7.43 1.74
C TRP A 242 33.61 -8.53 1.29
N PHE A 243 33.20 -9.39 0.36
CA PHE A 243 34.01 -10.54 -0.05
C PHE A 243 35.22 -10.21 -0.92
N VAL A 244 35.16 -9.12 -1.70
CA VAL A 244 36.24 -8.74 -2.62
C VAL A 244 37.22 -7.74 -1.99
N TRP A 245 36.73 -6.73 -1.26
CA TRP A 245 37.58 -5.68 -0.70
C TRP A 245 37.91 -5.87 0.78
N PHE A 246 36.98 -6.37 1.60
CA PHE A 246 37.20 -6.42 3.05
C PHE A 246 37.69 -7.78 3.56
N LEU A 247 37.27 -8.87 2.91
CA LEU A 247 37.65 -10.22 3.32
C LEU A 247 39.18 -10.45 3.32
N PRO A 248 39.99 -9.95 2.35
CA PRO A 248 41.44 -10.13 2.38
C PRO A 248 42.10 -9.70 3.69
N ASP A 249 41.63 -8.61 4.30
CA ASP A 249 42.16 -8.08 5.57
C ASP A 249 41.59 -8.79 6.81
N LEU A 250 40.49 -9.52 6.63
CA LEU A 250 39.73 -10.18 7.69
C LEU A 250 39.91 -11.70 7.70
N VAL A 251 40.73 -12.26 6.80
CA VAL A 251 40.99 -13.70 6.72
C VAL A 251 41.50 -14.21 8.07
N GLY A 252 40.82 -15.23 8.60
CA GLY A 252 41.17 -15.85 9.89
C GLY A 252 40.54 -15.22 11.13
N THR A 253 39.82 -14.10 10.99
CA THR A 253 39.05 -13.50 12.10
C THR A 253 37.69 -14.19 12.29
N VAL A 254 37.10 -14.10 13.49
CA VAL A 254 35.73 -14.58 13.76
C VAL A 254 34.65 -13.68 13.15
N PHE A 255 35.00 -12.44 12.75
CA PHE A 255 34.05 -11.42 12.30
C PHE A 255 33.37 -11.77 10.97
N GLN A 256 34.05 -12.49 10.08
CA GLN A 256 33.45 -12.99 8.83
C GLN A 256 32.22 -13.87 9.09
N TRP A 257 32.22 -14.69 10.14
CA TRP A 257 31.10 -15.56 10.47
C TRP A 257 29.90 -14.78 10.98
N PHE A 258 30.13 -13.71 11.75
CA PHE A 258 29.05 -12.82 12.19
C PHE A 258 28.42 -12.04 11.03
N PHE A 259 29.22 -11.60 10.06
CA PHE A 259 28.69 -10.97 8.85
C PHE A 259 27.84 -11.95 8.03
N VAL A 260 28.36 -13.15 7.77
CA VAL A 260 27.65 -14.21 7.02
C VAL A 260 26.34 -14.58 7.72
N LEU A 261 26.37 -14.80 9.04
CA LEU A 261 25.17 -15.06 9.84
C LEU A 261 24.16 -13.90 9.75
N SER A 262 24.65 -12.66 9.75
CA SER A 262 23.80 -11.47 9.64
C SER A 262 23.11 -11.39 8.27
N ILE A 263 23.81 -11.71 7.19
CA ILE A 263 23.25 -11.78 5.83
C ILE A 263 22.21 -12.90 5.71
N PHE A 264 22.50 -14.10 6.22
CA PHE A 264 21.53 -15.19 6.22
C PHE A 264 20.29 -14.86 7.05
N GLY A 265 20.47 -14.25 8.23
CA GLY A 265 19.37 -13.75 9.05
C GLY A 265 18.54 -12.71 8.29
N PHE A 266 19.18 -11.72 7.66
CA PHE A 266 18.52 -10.72 6.83
C PHE A 266 17.67 -11.36 5.72
N LEU A 267 18.25 -12.24 4.91
CA LEU A 267 17.55 -12.88 3.79
C LEU A 267 16.38 -13.73 4.27
N TYR A 268 16.57 -14.49 5.35
CA TYR A 268 15.52 -15.32 5.95
C TYR A 268 14.36 -14.48 6.46
N TYR A 269 14.63 -13.45 7.27
CA TYR A 269 13.59 -12.61 7.86
C TYR A 269 12.94 -11.67 6.85
N PHE A 270 13.67 -11.23 5.83
CA PHE A 270 13.08 -10.54 4.67
C PHE A 270 12.07 -11.46 3.96
N TYR A 271 12.49 -12.68 3.59
CA TYR A 271 11.63 -13.65 2.94
C TYR A 271 10.40 -13.98 3.79
N LYS A 272 10.58 -14.23 5.09
CA LYS A 272 9.48 -14.49 6.02
C LYS A 272 8.52 -13.30 6.10
N THR A 273 9.02 -12.08 6.18
CA THR A 273 8.18 -10.87 6.21
C THR A 273 7.37 -10.71 4.93
N TRP A 274 8.00 -10.95 3.77
CA TRP A 274 7.39 -10.83 2.45
C TRP A 274 6.35 -11.93 2.18
N LYS A 275 6.67 -13.18 2.49
CA LYS A 275 5.87 -14.36 2.12
C LYS A 275 4.76 -14.69 3.11
N THR A 276 4.95 -14.41 4.39
CA THR A 276 3.96 -14.76 5.41
C THR A 276 2.71 -13.89 5.25
N ASP A 277 1.53 -14.50 5.37
CA ASP A 277 0.26 -13.78 5.40
C ASP A 277 0.30 -12.77 6.58
N PRO A 278 0.19 -11.45 6.33
CA PRO A 278 0.25 -10.44 7.38
C PRO A 278 -0.93 -10.49 8.35
N GLY A 279 -1.93 -11.34 8.07
CA GLY A 279 -3.18 -11.42 8.82
C GLY A 279 -4.34 -10.88 8.00
N PHE A 280 -4.41 -11.21 6.72
CA PHE A 280 -5.54 -10.84 5.86
C PHE A 280 -6.83 -11.42 6.42
N ILE A 281 -7.84 -10.56 6.58
CA ILE A 281 -9.15 -10.97 7.06
C ILE A 281 -9.91 -11.60 5.91
N LYS A 282 -10.14 -12.91 6.02
CA LYS A 282 -10.88 -13.72 5.05
C LYS A 282 -12.32 -13.84 5.53
N ALA A 283 -13.26 -13.69 4.59
CA ALA A 283 -14.69 -13.86 4.85
C ALA A 283 -15.34 -14.52 3.64
N SER A 284 -16.25 -15.47 3.90
CA SER A 284 -17.06 -16.12 2.86
C SER A 284 -18.07 -15.14 2.25
N GLU A 285 -18.68 -15.50 1.11
CA GLU A 285 -19.71 -14.66 0.50
C GLU A 285 -20.95 -14.54 1.41
N GLU A 286 -21.33 -15.62 2.09
CA GLU A 286 -22.43 -15.64 3.06
C GLU A 286 -22.12 -14.74 4.26
N GLU A 287 -20.90 -14.79 4.81
CA GLU A 287 -20.48 -13.94 5.93
C GLU A 287 -20.49 -12.46 5.55
N ARG A 288 -20.08 -12.12 4.32
CA ARG A 288 -20.15 -10.75 3.79
C ARG A 288 -21.60 -10.27 3.70
N LYS A 289 -22.48 -11.06 3.08
CA LYS A 289 -23.91 -10.74 2.95
C LYS A 289 -24.55 -10.54 4.31
N LYS A 290 -24.33 -11.48 5.23
CA LYS A 290 -24.85 -11.42 6.60
C LYS A 290 -24.34 -10.18 7.34
N SER A 291 -23.04 -9.87 7.25
CA SER A 291 -22.46 -8.69 7.87
C SER A 291 -23.08 -7.39 7.37
N ILE A 292 -23.33 -7.28 6.06
CA ILE A 292 -23.99 -6.10 5.46
C ILE A 292 -25.40 -5.95 6.00
N VAL A 293 -26.21 -7.02 5.97
CA VAL A 293 -27.61 -6.98 6.43
C VAL A 293 -27.68 -6.60 7.91
N THR A 294 -26.93 -7.29 8.77
CA THR A 294 -26.96 -7.03 10.21
C THR A 294 -26.50 -5.61 10.56
N LEU A 295 -25.46 -5.08 9.90
CA LEU A 295 -25.00 -3.71 10.15
C LEU A 295 -25.96 -2.66 9.57
N ALA A 296 -26.61 -2.94 8.44
CA ALA A 296 -27.62 -2.07 7.85
C ALA A 296 -28.85 -1.96 8.75
N GLU A 297 -29.37 -3.09 9.24
CA GLU A 297 -30.50 -3.17 10.15
C GLU A 297 -30.21 -2.47 11.48
N ALA A 298 -28.99 -2.62 12.01
CA ALA A 298 -28.55 -1.92 13.21
C ALA A 298 -28.25 -0.42 12.98
N GLY A 299 -28.33 0.07 11.75
CA GLY A 299 -27.96 1.45 11.42
C GLY A 299 -26.47 1.79 11.64
N CYS A 300 -25.60 0.78 11.73
CA CYS A 300 -24.19 0.88 12.12
C CYS A 300 -23.22 0.70 10.93
N LEU A 301 -23.66 1.04 9.72
CA LEU A 301 -22.80 1.12 8.52
C LEU A 301 -21.92 2.36 8.56
N ASP A 302 -21.00 2.40 9.52
CA ASP A 302 -19.96 3.42 9.64
C ASP A 302 -18.64 2.91 9.03
N PHE A 303 -17.85 3.81 8.47
CA PHE A 303 -16.55 3.49 7.86
C PHE A 303 -15.53 2.97 8.90
N ARG A 304 -15.77 3.26 10.19
CA ARG A 304 -14.96 2.74 11.31
C ARG A 304 -15.24 1.26 11.56
N THR A 305 -16.49 0.82 11.43
CA THR A 305 -16.94 -0.53 11.76
C THR A 305 -17.07 -1.45 10.53
N PHE A 306 -17.17 -0.87 9.33
CA PHE A 306 -17.37 -1.60 8.08
C PHE A 306 -16.34 -1.19 7.01
N CYS A 307 -15.82 -2.17 6.27
CA CYS A 307 -15.00 -1.93 5.10
C CYS A 307 -15.81 -2.12 3.82
N THR A 308 -16.11 -1.04 3.12
CA THR A 308 -16.76 -1.07 1.80
C THR A 308 -15.91 -1.80 0.76
N SER A 309 -14.58 -1.62 0.79
CA SER A 309 -13.62 -2.29 -0.10
C SER A 309 -13.42 -3.78 0.15
N CYS A 310 -13.81 -4.34 1.30
CA CYS A 310 -13.77 -5.79 1.54
C CYS A 310 -15.16 -6.42 1.79
N LEU A 311 -16.21 -5.60 1.99
CA LEU A 311 -17.55 -6.02 2.40
C LEU A 311 -17.57 -6.79 3.73
N ILE A 312 -16.72 -6.41 4.67
CA ILE A 312 -16.62 -7.07 5.97
C ILE A 312 -16.80 -6.07 7.11
N LYS A 313 -17.33 -6.54 8.23
CA LYS A 313 -17.20 -5.86 9.51
C LYS A 313 -15.72 -5.86 9.90
N LYS A 314 -15.16 -4.70 10.22
CA LYS A 314 -13.76 -4.55 10.64
C LYS A 314 -13.59 -5.07 12.08
N PRO A 315 -12.71 -6.05 12.32
CA PRO A 315 -12.22 -6.37 13.66
C PRO A 315 -11.48 -5.18 14.27
N LEU A 316 -11.34 -5.18 15.60
CA LEU A 316 -10.52 -4.22 16.32
C LEU A 316 -9.09 -4.23 15.79
N ARG A 317 -8.49 -3.04 15.72
CA ARG A 317 -7.11 -2.82 15.25
C ARG A 317 -6.88 -3.25 13.79
N SER A 318 -7.94 -3.47 13.02
CA SER A 318 -7.83 -3.82 11.60
C SER A 318 -7.97 -2.60 10.70
N MET A 319 -7.28 -2.61 9.57
CA MET A 319 -7.38 -1.56 8.56
C MET A 319 -7.34 -2.12 7.15
N HIS A 320 -8.01 -1.44 6.22
CA HIS A 320 -7.92 -1.75 4.80
C HIS A 320 -6.67 -1.08 4.21
N CYS A 321 -5.78 -1.89 3.63
CA CYS A 321 -4.67 -1.38 2.85
C CYS A 321 -5.09 -1.31 1.38
N LEU A 322 -5.04 -0.12 0.79
CA LEU A 322 -5.37 0.08 -0.63
C LEU A 322 -4.40 -0.67 -1.55
N THR A 323 -3.09 -0.66 -1.25
CA THR A 323 -2.06 -1.30 -2.07
C THR A 323 -2.19 -2.82 -2.13
N CYS A 324 -2.51 -3.46 -0.99
CA CYS A 324 -2.77 -4.90 -0.92
C CYS A 324 -4.24 -5.24 -1.24
N ASN A 325 -5.10 -4.23 -1.36
CA ASN A 325 -6.55 -4.33 -1.55
C ASN A 325 -7.22 -5.33 -0.58
N ALA A 326 -6.81 -5.30 0.69
CA ALA A 326 -7.28 -6.24 1.69
C ALA A 326 -7.26 -5.62 3.09
N CYS A 327 -8.19 -6.07 3.94
CA CYS A 327 -8.17 -5.75 5.36
C CYS A 327 -7.16 -6.62 6.09
N VAL A 328 -6.32 -6.01 6.91
CA VAL A 328 -5.26 -6.67 7.69
C VAL A 328 -5.56 -6.51 9.18
N ALA A 329 -5.51 -7.61 9.92
CA ALA A 329 -5.68 -7.63 11.36
C ALA A 329 -4.43 -7.10 12.10
N ARG A 330 -4.64 -6.34 13.17
CA ARG A 330 -3.58 -5.61 13.92
C ARG A 330 -2.62 -4.91 12.97
N TYR A 331 -3.19 -4.10 12.07
CA TYR A 331 -2.44 -3.44 11.00
C TYR A 331 -1.41 -2.46 11.58
N ASP A 332 -0.16 -2.61 11.17
CA ASP A 332 0.91 -1.69 11.53
C ASP A 332 1.14 -0.67 10.41
N GLN A 333 1.54 -1.16 9.24
CA GLN A 333 1.83 -0.33 8.07
C GLN A 333 1.90 -1.17 6.79
N HIS A 334 1.85 -0.51 5.63
CA HIS A 334 2.28 -1.09 4.37
C HIS A 334 3.74 -0.73 4.15
N CYS A 335 4.64 -1.72 4.16
CA CYS A 335 6.07 -1.46 4.05
C CYS A 335 6.51 -1.46 2.58
N LEU A 336 6.95 -0.30 2.10
CA LEU A 336 7.46 -0.14 0.73
C LEU A 336 8.70 -1.03 0.46
N TRP A 337 9.55 -1.22 1.47
CA TRP A 337 10.81 -1.97 1.37
C TRP A 337 10.64 -3.48 1.33
N THR A 338 9.48 -4.00 1.75
CA THR A 338 9.12 -5.43 1.57
C THR A 338 8.02 -5.63 0.54
N GLY A 339 7.39 -4.53 0.08
CA GLY A 339 6.26 -4.56 -0.85
C GLY A 339 5.02 -5.26 -0.29
N GLN A 340 4.89 -5.34 1.04
CA GLN A 340 3.86 -6.12 1.73
C GLN A 340 3.36 -5.38 2.98
N CYS A 341 2.12 -5.65 3.38
CA CYS A 341 1.62 -5.23 4.68
C CYS A 341 2.38 -5.88 5.82
N VAL A 342 2.52 -5.13 6.92
CA VAL A 342 2.97 -5.61 8.23
C VAL A 342 1.76 -5.61 9.16
N GLY A 343 1.43 -6.76 9.72
CA GLY A 343 0.29 -6.97 10.61
C GLY A 343 0.54 -8.12 11.56
N VAL A 344 -0.51 -8.60 12.25
CA VAL A 344 -0.38 -9.64 13.29
C VAL A 344 0.43 -10.87 12.85
N GLY A 345 0.30 -11.29 11.60
CA GLY A 345 0.90 -12.53 11.10
C GLY A 345 2.40 -12.45 10.80
N ASN A 346 2.94 -11.26 10.54
CA ASN A 346 4.34 -11.08 10.13
C ASN A 346 5.11 -9.96 10.85
N HIS A 347 4.49 -9.23 11.79
CA HIS A 347 5.14 -8.11 12.49
C HIS A 347 6.44 -8.50 13.18
N TYR A 348 6.50 -9.68 13.81
CA TYR A 348 7.72 -10.10 14.49
C TYR A 348 8.87 -10.39 13.51
N TYR A 349 8.57 -10.99 12.35
CA TYR A 349 9.57 -11.19 11.29
C TYR A 349 10.07 -9.85 10.77
N PHE A 350 9.20 -8.85 10.68
CA PHE A 350 9.58 -7.50 10.28
C PHE A 350 10.56 -6.85 11.27
N ILE A 351 10.35 -7.02 12.57
CA ILE A 351 11.31 -6.54 13.59
C ILE A 351 12.67 -7.23 13.43
N LEU A 352 12.69 -8.54 13.24
CA LEU A 352 13.93 -9.29 13.05
C LEU A 352 14.63 -8.95 11.73
N PHE A 353 13.85 -8.69 10.67
CA PHE A 353 14.37 -8.16 9.41
C PHE A 353 15.12 -6.83 9.61
N LEU A 354 14.53 -5.86 10.35
CA LEU A 354 15.19 -4.58 10.64
C LEU A 354 16.44 -4.76 11.51
N PHE A 355 16.38 -5.66 12.50
CA PHE A 355 17.52 -5.99 13.34
C PHE A 355 18.69 -6.55 12.53
N PHE A 356 18.45 -7.56 11.70
CA PHE A 356 19.51 -8.15 10.88
C PHE A 356 20.02 -7.20 9.80
N LEU A 357 19.16 -6.35 9.22
CA LEU A 357 19.61 -5.30 8.30
C LEU A 357 20.52 -4.28 8.99
N ALA A 358 20.17 -3.85 10.22
CA ALA A 358 21.03 -2.96 11.01
C ALA A 358 22.37 -3.63 11.36
N MET A 359 22.36 -4.91 11.73
CA MET A 359 23.57 -5.69 12.00
C MET A 359 24.49 -5.82 10.76
N VAL A 360 23.93 -6.15 9.59
CA VAL A 360 24.68 -6.15 8.32
C VAL A 360 25.31 -4.78 8.08
N GLY A 361 24.54 -3.72 8.29
CA GLY A 361 25.01 -2.35 8.19
C GLY A 361 26.19 -2.03 9.12
N THR A 362 26.07 -2.38 10.40
CA THR A 362 27.15 -2.18 11.40
C THR A 362 28.43 -2.91 11.02
N TRP A 363 28.34 -4.16 10.58
CA TRP A 363 29.51 -4.90 10.11
C TRP A 363 30.13 -4.24 8.88
N MET A 364 29.32 -3.84 7.90
CA MET A 364 29.82 -3.12 6.72
C MET A 364 30.54 -1.82 7.09
N LEU A 365 30.01 -1.03 8.04
CA LEU A 365 30.69 0.18 8.53
C LEU A 365 32.05 -0.16 9.16
N TYR A 366 32.11 -1.22 9.96
CA TYR A 366 33.37 -1.70 10.54
C TYR A 366 34.39 -2.11 9.45
N GLY A 367 33.95 -2.90 8.46
CA GLY A 367 34.79 -3.30 7.33
C GLY A 367 35.31 -2.11 6.52
N THR A 368 34.46 -1.09 6.27
CA THR A 368 34.89 0.15 5.61
C THR A 368 35.97 0.89 6.41
N LEU A 369 35.79 1.03 7.73
CA LEU A 369 36.75 1.74 8.57
C LEU A 369 38.10 1.03 8.59
N LEU A 370 38.12 -0.30 8.66
CA LEU A 370 39.33 -1.10 8.56
C LEU A 370 40.01 -0.97 7.19
N TYR A 371 39.23 -1.07 6.12
CA TYR A 371 39.77 -0.91 4.77
C TYR A 371 40.46 0.45 4.61
N TRP A 372 39.82 1.53 5.08
CA TRP A 372 40.42 2.86 5.04
C TRP A 372 41.65 3.00 5.94
N SER A 373 41.70 2.34 7.10
CA SER A 373 42.88 2.43 7.97
C SER A 373 44.10 1.73 7.39
N GLU A 374 43.91 0.61 6.68
CA GLU A 374 45.02 -0.18 6.11
C GLU A 374 45.44 0.31 4.72
N HIS A 375 44.50 0.74 3.88
CA HIS A 375 44.76 1.00 2.45
C HIS A 375 44.84 2.48 2.08
N CYS A 376 44.30 3.38 2.90
CA CYS A 376 44.26 4.81 2.58
C CYS A 376 45.28 5.57 3.42
N ALA A 377 46.30 6.12 2.76
CA ALA A 377 47.21 7.06 3.40
C ALA A 377 46.45 8.33 3.76
N THR A 378 46.42 8.68 5.06
CA THR A 378 45.75 9.89 5.55
C THR A 378 46.71 10.74 6.38
N THR A 379 46.67 12.07 6.19
CA THR A 379 47.54 13.03 6.88
C THR A 379 46.74 13.96 7.79
N TYR A 380 45.79 13.40 8.56
CA TYR A 380 44.86 14.19 9.39
C TYR A 380 45.58 15.18 10.33
N GLN A 381 46.66 14.76 10.97
CA GLN A 381 47.40 15.61 11.92
C GLN A 381 48.11 16.79 11.27
N GLN A 382 48.42 16.72 9.98
CA GLN A 382 49.17 17.75 9.26
C GLN A 382 48.23 18.67 8.47
N ASP A 383 47.24 18.09 7.79
CA ASP A 383 46.47 18.80 6.76
C ASP A 383 44.99 19.02 7.13
N GLY A 384 44.59 18.58 8.33
CA GLY A 384 43.24 18.78 8.87
C GLY A 384 42.14 17.94 8.18
N ALA A 385 40.89 18.23 8.56
CA ALA A 385 39.74 17.38 8.23
C ALA A 385 39.34 17.38 6.74
N TRP A 386 39.53 18.50 6.02
CA TRP A 386 39.16 18.58 4.61
C TRP A 386 40.05 17.69 3.73
N THR A 387 41.36 17.74 3.97
CA THR A 387 42.35 16.93 3.24
C THR A 387 42.18 15.45 3.56
N TYR A 388 41.87 15.12 4.83
CA TYR A 388 41.49 13.76 5.22
C TYR A 388 40.28 13.25 4.40
N PHE A 389 39.24 14.08 4.25
CA PHE A 389 38.06 13.72 3.47
C PHE A 389 38.39 13.51 1.99
N THR A 390 39.13 14.42 1.36
CA THR A 390 39.49 14.30 -0.07
C THR A 390 40.42 13.11 -0.34
N GLN A 391 41.32 12.78 0.59
CA GLN A 391 42.19 11.60 0.52
C GLN A 391 41.36 10.31 0.56
N ILE A 392 40.38 10.20 1.47
CA ILE A 392 39.48 9.04 1.53
C ILE A 392 38.62 8.93 0.27
N VAL A 393 38.05 10.05 -0.20
CA VAL A 393 37.24 10.08 -1.43
C VAL A 393 38.04 9.61 -2.64
N SER A 394 39.32 9.98 -2.71
CA SER A 394 40.20 9.62 -3.82
C SER A 394 40.79 8.22 -3.69
N CYS A 395 40.87 7.66 -2.48
CA CYS A 395 41.46 6.35 -2.21
C CYS A 395 40.66 5.20 -2.83
N SER A 396 39.34 5.18 -2.60
CA SER A 396 38.45 4.21 -3.26
C SER A 396 37.04 4.79 -3.39
N PRO A 397 36.73 5.40 -4.54
CA PRO A 397 35.38 5.89 -4.86
C PRO A 397 34.31 4.80 -4.73
N TRP A 398 34.62 3.55 -5.11
CA TRP A 398 33.72 2.41 -4.92
C TRP A 398 33.37 2.18 -3.44
N VAL A 399 34.36 2.09 -2.56
CA VAL A 399 34.13 1.86 -1.12
C VAL A 399 33.39 3.03 -0.48
N LEU A 400 33.66 4.27 -0.90
CA LEU A 400 32.90 5.44 -0.45
C LEU A 400 31.43 5.37 -0.89
N TYR A 401 31.16 4.97 -2.13
CA TYR A 401 29.80 4.80 -2.64
C TYR A 401 29.03 3.75 -1.82
N ILE A 402 29.65 2.61 -1.56
CA ILE A 402 29.08 1.55 -0.72
C ILE A 402 28.87 2.04 0.72
N PHE A 403 29.83 2.78 1.29
CA PHE A 403 29.69 3.39 2.61
C PHE A 403 28.47 4.31 2.72
N ALA A 404 28.22 5.15 1.71
CA ALA A 404 27.04 6.03 1.69
C ALA A 404 25.72 5.23 1.67
N LEU A 405 25.68 4.14 0.89
CA LEU A 405 24.53 3.21 0.87
C LEU A 405 24.35 2.53 2.23
N VAL A 406 25.43 2.04 2.83
CA VAL A 406 25.44 1.39 4.15
C VAL A 406 24.93 2.35 5.22
N CYS A 407 25.44 3.57 5.27
CA CYS A 407 24.98 4.61 6.19
C CYS A 407 23.46 4.86 6.05
N SER A 408 22.98 4.97 4.82
CA SER A 408 21.56 5.19 4.53
C SER A 408 20.69 4.04 5.02
N HIS A 409 21.04 2.79 4.68
CA HIS A 409 20.30 1.60 5.12
C HIS A 409 20.37 1.40 6.63
N THR A 410 21.54 1.56 7.24
CA THR A 410 21.75 1.38 8.70
C THR A 410 20.98 2.41 9.49
N SER A 411 21.01 3.68 9.07
CA SER A 411 20.28 4.77 9.73
C SER A 411 18.78 4.55 9.66
N TRP A 412 18.27 4.21 8.47
CA TRP A 412 16.84 3.91 8.29
C TRP A 412 16.40 2.69 9.11
N ALA A 413 17.12 1.58 9.02
CA ALA A 413 16.77 0.34 9.70
C ALA A 413 16.82 0.50 11.23
N SER A 414 17.86 1.16 11.75
CA SER A 414 18.03 1.40 13.19
C SER A 414 16.96 2.34 13.73
N LEU A 415 16.69 3.46 13.04
CA LEU A 415 15.65 4.41 13.45
C LEU A 415 14.27 3.72 13.48
N LEU A 416 13.94 2.97 12.43
CA LEU A 416 12.65 2.28 12.36
C LEU A 416 12.54 1.17 13.40
N LEU A 417 13.62 0.43 13.66
CA LEU A 417 13.69 -0.59 14.70
C LEU A 417 13.45 0.03 16.09
N ILE A 418 14.14 1.12 16.42
CA ILE A 418 13.97 1.85 17.69
C ILE A 418 12.51 2.33 17.84
N ILE A 419 11.96 2.93 16.79
CA ILE A 419 10.59 3.43 16.79
C ILE A 419 9.58 2.28 16.98
N GLN A 420 9.77 1.15 16.32
CA GLN A 420 8.89 -0.01 16.42
C GLN A 420 8.98 -0.67 17.81
N LEU A 421 10.21 -0.91 18.31
CA LEU A 421 10.43 -1.42 19.65
C LEU A 421 9.83 -0.50 20.71
N TYR A 422 9.98 0.82 20.57
CA TYR A 422 9.38 1.76 21.50
C TYR A 422 7.85 1.62 21.56
N GLN A 423 7.20 1.50 20.41
CA GLN A 423 5.74 1.37 20.32
C GLN A 423 5.23 0.04 20.88
N ILE A 424 5.91 -1.04 20.55
CA ILE A 424 5.57 -2.38 21.04
C ILE A 424 5.75 -2.42 22.56
N VAL A 425 6.94 -2.06 23.04
CA VAL A 425 7.32 -2.20 24.45
C VAL A 425 6.55 -1.21 25.32
N PHE A 426 6.63 0.09 25.04
CA PHE A 426 6.16 1.11 25.99
C PHE A 426 4.69 1.53 25.78
N LEU A 427 4.13 1.30 24.59
CA LEU A 427 2.79 1.77 24.24
C LEU A 427 1.79 0.62 23.99
N GLY A 428 2.24 -0.56 23.59
CA GLY A 428 1.34 -1.65 23.16
C GLY A 428 0.57 -1.32 21.86
N LEU A 429 1.05 -0.34 21.09
CA LEU A 429 0.37 0.21 19.92
C LEU A 429 1.06 -0.18 18.61
N THR A 430 0.29 -0.19 17.52
CA THR A 430 0.85 -0.20 16.17
C THR A 430 1.17 1.22 15.69
N SER A 431 1.97 1.33 14.62
CA SER A 431 2.33 2.60 13.98
C SER A 431 1.10 3.38 13.54
N TYR A 432 0.14 2.68 12.92
CA TYR A 432 -1.12 3.27 12.50
C TYR A 432 -1.92 3.85 13.68
N GLU A 433 -2.08 3.08 14.76
CA GLU A 433 -2.81 3.52 15.95
C GLU A 433 -2.16 4.74 16.60
N ARG A 434 -0.83 4.72 16.73
CA ARG A 434 -0.08 5.84 17.28
C ARG A 434 -0.28 7.12 16.46
N ILE A 435 -0.18 7.04 15.13
CA ILE A 435 -0.38 8.21 14.26
C ILE A 435 -1.81 8.75 14.41
N ASN A 436 -2.82 7.88 14.38
CA ASN A 436 -4.21 8.30 14.54
C ASN A 436 -4.46 8.97 15.90
N LEU A 437 -3.93 8.41 16.98
CA LEU A 437 -4.06 8.99 18.32
C LEU A 437 -3.36 10.35 18.42
N ILE A 438 -2.21 10.54 17.76
CA ILE A 438 -1.52 11.84 17.71
C ILE A 438 -2.34 12.87 16.92
N VAL A 439 -2.93 12.48 15.79
CA VAL A 439 -3.80 13.37 15.00
C VAL A 439 -5.03 13.77 15.83
N GLN A 440 -5.65 12.81 16.51
CA GLN A 440 -6.79 13.08 17.40
C GLN A 440 -6.40 13.96 18.59
N SER A 441 -5.22 13.75 19.18
CA SER A 441 -4.76 14.57 20.32
C SER A 441 -4.54 16.02 19.92
N LYS A 442 -4.07 16.29 18.69
CA LYS A 442 -3.93 17.67 18.17
C LYS A 442 -5.27 18.37 18.02
N SER A 443 -6.35 17.63 17.76
CA SER A 443 -7.71 18.15 17.65
C SER A 443 -8.42 18.27 19.01
N SER A 444 -7.92 17.63 20.07
CA SER A 444 -8.57 17.58 21.37
C SER A 444 -8.02 18.65 22.31
N LYS A 445 -8.90 19.28 23.09
CA LYS A 445 -8.51 20.26 24.12
C LYS A 445 -7.96 19.60 25.39
N GLN A 446 -8.13 18.28 25.57
CA GLN A 446 -7.69 17.58 26.77
C GLN A 446 -6.33 16.89 26.59
N PRO A 447 -5.45 16.90 27.60
CA PRO A 447 -4.16 16.21 27.55
C PRO A 447 -4.38 14.69 27.46
N PHE A 448 -4.02 14.11 26.31
CA PHE A 448 -4.15 12.69 26.03
C PHE A 448 -2.79 11.98 26.21
N SER A 449 -2.75 10.90 27.00
CA SER A 449 -1.55 10.10 27.20
C SER A 449 -1.54 8.88 26.28
N LEU A 450 -0.55 8.81 25.38
CA LEU A 450 -0.33 7.65 24.49
C LEU A 450 -0.04 6.34 25.25
N ARG A 451 0.33 6.41 26.54
CA ARG A 451 0.57 5.23 27.39
C ARG A 451 -0.71 4.67 28.01
N ARG A 452 -1.78 5.47 28.12
CA ARG A 452 -3.04 5.05 28.76
C ARG A 452 -4.01 4.54 27.69
N THR A 453 -3.68 3.40 27.12
CA THR A 453 -4.51 2.72 26.12
C THR A 453 -4.96 1.36 26.66
N PRO A 454 -6.12 0.83 26.22
CA PRO A 454 -6.58 -0.49 26.67
C PRO A 454 -5.66 -1.64 26.22
N TYR A 455 -4.71 -1.37 25.33
CA TYR A 455 -3.77 -2.35 24.78
C TYR A 455 -2.43 -2.38 25.52
N ASN A 456 -2.11 -1.36 26.32
CA ASN A 456 -0.87 -1.32 27.07
C ASN A 456 -1.01 -2.07 28.40
N GLN A 457 -0.39 -3.25 28.50
CA GLN A 457 -0.39 -4.08 29.71
C GLN A 457 0.91 -3.96 30.53
N GLY A 458 1.78 -3.01 30.16
CA GLY A 458 3.10 -2.82 30.74
C GLY A 458 4.22 -3.46 29.91
N CYS A 459 5.45 -2.93 30.04
CA CYS A 459 6.55 -3.23 29.11
C CYS A 459 6.82 -4.73 28.93
N PHE A 460 6.90 -5.48 30.03
CA PHE A 460 7.21 -6.90 29.98
C PHE A 460 6.07 -7.74 29.38
N GLN A 461 4.83 -7.44 29.76
CA GLN A 461 3.68 -8.15 29.21
C GLN A 461 3.50 -7.85 27.72
N ASN A 462 3.72 -6.60 27.29
CA ASN A 462 3.67 -6.24 25.88
C ASN A 462 4.70 -7.00 25.03
N ILE A 463 5.93 -7.17 25.55
CA ILE A 463 6.97 -7.99 24.89
C ILE A 463 6.55 -9.46 24.83
N ALA A 464 6.08 -10.01 25.95
CA ALA A 464 5.64 -11.40 26.04
C ALA A 464 4.48 -11.68 25.06
N ASP A 465 3.50 -10.78 24.99
CA ASP A 465 2.36 -10.85 24.07
C ASP A 465 2.79 -10.69 22.60
N PHE A 466 3.77 -9.83 22.32
CA PHE A 466 4.24 -9.60 20.95
C PHE A 466 5.05 -10.77 20.40
N PHE A 467 6.03 -11.27 21.17
CA PHE A 467 6.89 -12.39 20.77
C PHE A 467 6.31 -13.77 21.10
N GLN A 468 5.13 -13.82 21.76
CA GLN A 468 4.51 -15.05 22.25
C GLN A 468 5.46 -15.87 23.14
N CYS A 469 6.28 -15.16 23.94
CA CYS A 469 7.28 -15.78 24.80
C CYS A 469 6.73 -15.95 26.22
N ARG A 470 6.90 -17.16 26.79
CA ARG A 470 6.47 -17.47 28.16
C ARG A 470 7.52 -17.12 29.22
N GLY A 471 8.76 -16.82 28.84
CA GLY A 471 9.85 -16.49 29.77
C GLY A 471 9.98 -17.49 30.91
N PHE A 472 10.18 -18.78 30.59
CA PHE A 472 10.21 -19.88 31.57
C PHE A 472 8.97 -20.00 32.48
N GLY A 473 7.81 -19.49 32.04
CA GLY A 473 6.54 -19.57 32.78
C GLY A 473 6.17 -18.32 33.56
N ILE A 474 7.02 -17.28 33.58
CA ILE A 474 6.78 -16.01 34.27
C ILE A 474 5.64 -15.22 33.60
N PHE A 475 5.51 -15.32 32.28
CA PHE A 475 4.50 -14.58 31.52
C PHE A 475 3.50 -15.53 30.87
N LYS A 476 2.22 -15.15 30.93
CA LYS A 476 1.14 -15.82 30.20
C LYS A 476 0.79 -14.95 28.99
N PRO A 477 1.31 -15.22 27.79
CA PRO A 477 1.01 -14.42 26.62
C PRO A 477 -0.47 -14.51 26.27
N SER A 478 -1.08 -13.38 25.97
CA SER A 478 -2.46 -13.30 25.50
C SER A 478 -2.52 -13.72 24.02
N ALA A 479 -2.96 -14.94 23.76
CA ALA A 479 -3.22 -15.41 22.40
C ALA A 479 -4.57 -14.87 21.91
N VAL A 480 -4.57 -13.62 21.43
CA VAL A 480 -5.77 -12.96 20.88
C VAL A 480 -5.81 -13.16 19.36
N ASP A 481 -6.90 -13.74 18.86
CA ASP A 481 -7.18 -13.78 17.43
C ASP A 481 -7.75 -12.43 16.96
N TRP A 482 -6.84 -11.54 16.56
CA TRP A 482 -7.17 -10.21 16.06
C TRP A 482 -7.98 -10.22 14.74
N THR A 483 -8.14 -11.38 14.08
CA THR A 483 -8.97 -11.48 12.87
C THR A 483 -10.47 -11.56 13.19
N LYS A 484 -10.83 -11.92 14.43
CA LYS A 484 -12.22 -12.13 14.88
C LYS A 484 -12.59 -11.33 16.12
N GLN A 485 -11.69 -10.49 16.63
CA GLN A 485 -11.95 -9.66 17.81
C GLN A 485 -12.74 -8.40 17.43
N TYR A 486 -13.98 -8.25 17.90
CA TYR A 486 -14.82 -7.06 17.59
C TYR A 486 -15.11 -6.17 18.80
N THR A 487 -14.85 -6.65 20.01
CA THR A 487 -15.10 -5.94 21.28
C THR A 487 -13.91 -6.10 22.22
N LEU A 488 -13.70 -5.14 23.13
CA LEU A 488 -12.72 -5.26 24.20
C LEU A 488 -13.37 -6.03 25.36
N SER A 489 -12.99 -7.30 25.55
CA SER A 489 -13.37 -8.07 26.75
C SER A 489 -12.28 -7.90 27.81
N HIS A 490 -12.50 -6.99 28.77
CA HIS A 490 -11.64 -6.87 29.95
C HIS A 490 -12.13 -7.80 31.05
N PRO A 491 -11.26 -8.58 31.73
CA PRO A 491 -11.63 -9.30 32.96
C PRO A 491 -11.89 -8.39 34.17
N ALA A 492 -11.77 -7.06 34.05
CA ALA A 492 -12.05 -6.14 35.14
C ALA A 492 -12.54 -4.80 34.60
N LYS A 493 -13.75 -4.41 35.01
CA LYS A 493 -14.47 -3.15 34.75
C LYS A 493 -15.12 -3.05 33.36
N GLY A 494 -16.42 -3.34 33.34
CA GLY A 494 -17.33 -3.17 32.22
C GLY A 494 -17.49 -1.71 31.79
N LYS A 495 -16.67 -1.28 30.83
CA LYS A 495 -17.03 -0.21 29.90
C LYS A 495 -16.68 -0.67 28.48
N SER A 496 -17.68 -0.82 27.63
CA SER A 496 -17.50 -1.03 26.19
C SER A 496 -16.92 0.25 25.58
N ILE A 497 -15.62 0.26 25.33
CA ILE A 497 -14.96 1.35 24.60
C ILE A 497 -15.03 1.00 23.12
N HIS A 498 -15.71 1.84 22.33
CA HIS A 498 -15.78 1.69 20.87
C HIS A 498 -14.40 1.96 20.24
N SER A 499 -14.15 1.31 19.10
CA SER A 499 -12.91 1.42 18.34
C SER A 499 -12.60 2.87 17.94
N VAL A 500 -11.35 3.28 18.17
CA VAL A 500 -10.77 4.54 17.69
C VAL A 500 -10.71 4.54 16.17
#